data_AF-A0A5C5WM25-F1
#
_entry.id   AF-A0A5C5WM25-F1
#
_cell.length_a   1.000
_cell.length_b   1.000
_cell.length_c   1.000
_cell.angle_alpha   90.00
_cell.angle_beta   90.00
_cell.angle_gamma   90.00
#
_symmetry.space_group_name_H-M   'P 1'
#
loop_
_entity.id
_entity.type
_entity.pdbx_description
1 polymer ?
#
loop_
_entity_poly.entity_id
_entity_poly.type
_entity_poly.pdbx_seq_one_letter_code
_entity_poly.pdbx_strand_id
1 'polypeptide(L)'
;MGDHGCLSIFGDRPDQHRMFAEQITAEYFVKTEGRGRTVDEWKARPEQPDNHWLDCLVGCAVGASMQGALLFGTDAERAPKTKRISFKEMQQRRRG
;
A
#
# COMPACT_ATOMS: atom_id res chain seq x y z
N MET A 1 16.74 -10.86 2.32
CA MET A 1 17.06 -9.42 2.18
C MET A 1 17.70 -9.26 0.83
N GLY A 2 17.12 -8.52 -0.11
CA GLY A 2 17.78 -8.41 -1.41
C GLY A 2 16.94 -7.92 -2.57
N ASP A 3 15.61 -8.06 -2.52
CA ASP A 3 14.76 -7.52 -3.58
C ASP A 3 14.37 -6.07 -3.30
N HIS A 4 14.23 -5.27 -4.37
CA HIS A 4 13.82 -3.88 -4.27
C HIS A 4 12.47 -3.76 -3.54
N GLY A 5 12.42 -2.91 -2.52
CA GLY A 5 11.20 -2.69 -1.74
C GLY A 5 10.93 -3.74 -0.66
N CYS A 6 11.90 -4.62 -0.33
CA CYS A 6 11.70 -5.59 0.75
C CYS A 6 11.58 -4.92 2.13
N LEU A 7 10.70 -5.47 2.97
CA LEU A 7 10.64 -5.16 4.39
C LEU A 7 11.48 -6.17 5.16
N SER A 8 12.38 -5.67 6.01
CA SER A 8 13.16 -6.51 6.92
C SER A 8 12.77 -6.26 8.37
N ILE A 9 12.78 -7.32 9.18
CA ILE A 9 12.41 -7.28 10.60
C ILE A 9 13.69 -7.43 11.41
N PHE A 10 13.91 -6.52 12.37
CA PHE A 10 15.05 -6.53 13.26
C PHE A 10 14.79 -7.39 14.52
N GLY A 11 15.87 -7.82 15.18
CA GLY A 11 15.83 -8.56 16.45
C GLY A 11 15.80 -10.07 16.26
N ASP A 12 15.81 -10.78 17.38
CA ASP A 12 15.92 -12.25 17.47
C ASP A 12 14.78 -12.90 18.28
N ARG A 13 13.80 -12.10 18.72
CA ARG A 13 12.69 -12.59 19.56
C ARG A 13 11.57 -13.18 18.68
N PRO A 14 11.37 -14.51 18.68
CA PRO A 14 10.42 -15.15 17.78
C PRO A 14 8.97 -14.73 18.04
N ASP A 15 8.59 -14.49 19.30
CA ASP A 15 7.23 -14.08 19.64
C ASP A 15 6.87 -12.70 19.07
N GLN A 16 7.83 -11.78 18.99
CA GLN A 16 7.60 -10.48 18.35
C GLN A 16 7.43 -10.61 16.84
N HIS A 17 8.26 -11.43 16.20
CA HIS A 17 8.18 -11.65 14.75
C HIS A 17 6.86 -12.34 14.38
N ARG A 18 6.42 -13.29 15.20
CA ARG A 18 5.13 -13.96 15.06
C ARG A 18 3.97 -12.99 15.21
N MET A 19 3.94 -12.21 16.30
CA MET A 19 2.89 -11.20 16.52
C MET A 19 2.87 -10.15 15.40
N PHE A 20 4.03 -9.73 14.90
CA PHE A 20 4.12 -8.85 13.73
C PHE A 20 3.43 -9.47 12.52
N ALA A 21 3.82 -10.71 12.17
CA ALA A 21 3.32 -11.42 11.00
C ALA A 21 1.80 -11.67 11.08
N GLU A 22 1.29 -12.03 12.25
CA GLU A 22 -0.14 -12.21 12.51
C GLU A 22 -0.93 -10.91 12.20
N GLN A 23 -0.47 -9.76 12.70
CA GLN A 23 -1.18 -8.49 12.51
C GLN A 23 -1.03 -7.90 11.09
N ILE A 24 0.12 -8.05 10.43
CA ILE A 24 0.28 -7.57 9.04
C ILE A 24 -0.44 -8.44 8.00
N THR A 25 -0.92 -9.63 8.41
CA THR A 25 -1.71 -10.55 7.58
C THR A 25 -3.15 -10.72 8.09
N ALA A 26 -3.59 -9.84 8.99
CA ALA A 26 -4.91 -9.85 9.62
C ALA A 26 -6.07 -9.62 8.64
N GLU A 27 -5.79 -9.26 7.39
CA GLU A 27 -6.80 -9.08 6.36
C GLU A 27 -6.66 -10.07 5.21
N TYR A 28 -7.78 -10.31 4.54
CA TYR A 28 -7.83 -11.08 3.30
C TYR A 28 -8.79 -10.42 2.32
N PHE A 29 -8.54 -10.60 1.03
CA PHE A 29 -9.45 -10.11 0.00
C PHE A 29 -10.41 -11.21 -0.45
N VAL A 30 -11.63 -10.80 -0.77
CA VAL A 30 -12.62 -11.60 -1.48
C VAL A 30 -12.86 -10.95 -2.83
N LYS A 31 -12.68 -11.71 -3.92
CA LYS A 31 -13.01 -11.23 -5.27
C LYS A 31 -14.51 -11.14 -5.40
N THR A 32 -15.01 -9.93 -5.66
CA THR A 32 -16.43 -9.67 -5.85
C THR A 32 -16.64 -9.06 -7.23
N GLU A 33 -17.53 -9.67 -8.01
CA GLU A 33 -17.91 -9.18 -9.35
C GLU A 33 -19.31 -8.58 -9.31
N GLY A 34 -19.48 -7.40 -9.93
CA GLY A 34 -20.79 -6.76 -10.01
C GLY A 34 -20.80 -5.54 -10.90
N ARG A 35 -21.88 -5.35 -11.65
CA ARG A 35 -22.07 -4.20 -12.57
C ARG A 35 -20.92 -4.03 -13.59
N GLY A 36 -20.40 -5.15 -14.12
CA GLY A 36 -19.34 -5.15 -15.13
C GLY A 36 -17.94 -4.79 -14.62
N ARG A 37 -17.69 -4.85 -13.31
CA ARG A 37 -16.36 -4.69 -12.71
C ARG A 37 -16.08 -5.81 -11.70
N THR A 38 -14.80 -6.15 -11.60
CA THR A 38 -14.25 -7.05 -10.57
C THR A 38 -13.49 -6.18 -9.57
N VAL A 39 -13.77 -6.35 -8.29
CA VAL A 39 -13.10 -5.64 -7.19
C VAL A 39 -12.62 -6.65 -6.15
N ASP A 40 -11.50 -6.34 -5.50
CA ASP A 40 -11.00 -7.08 -4.35
C ASP A 40 -11.51 -6.38 -3.08
N GLU A 41 -12.45 -7.01 -2.38
CA GLU A 41 -13.00 -6.51 -1.12
C GLU A 41 -12.19 -7.05 0.05
N TRP A 42 -11.52 -6.15 0.78
CA TRP A 42 -10.69 -6.51 1.93
C TRP A 42 -11.53 -6.63 3.21
N LYS A 43 -11.28 -7.70 3.97
CA LYS A 43 -11.98 -8.02 5.21
C LYS A 43 -10.98 -8.43 6.27
N ALA A 44 -11.25 -8.04 7.52
CA ALA A 44 -10.54 -8.58 8.67
C ALA A 44 -10.83 -10.07 8.83
N ARG A 45 -9.80 -10.82 9.21
CA ARG A 45 -9.90 -12.24 9.54
C ARG A 45 -10.65 -12.41 10.86
N PRO A 46 -11.73 -13.21 10.90
CA PRO A 46 -12.50 -13.41 12.13
C PRO A 46 -11.66 -13.94 13.30
N GLU A 47 -10.66 -14.76 13.03
CA GLU A 47 -9.78 -15.41 14.01
C GLU A 47 -8.65 -14.51 14.54
N GLN A 48 -8.31 -13.44 13.81
CA GLN A 48 -7.19 -12.54 14.13
C GLN A 48 -7.49 -11.11 13.62
N PRO A 49 -8.43 -10.38 14.25
CA PRO A 49 -8.91 -9.10 13.70
C PRO A 49 -7.95 -7.93 13.93
N ASP A 50 -6.94 -8.07 14.79
CA ASP A 50 -6.01 -6.98 15.12
C ASP A 50 -5.07 -6.68 13.94
N ASN A 51 -5.36 -5.58 13.23
CA ASN A 51 -4.57 -5.09 12.09
C ASN A 51 -3.81 -3.78 12.41
N HIS A 52 -3.75 -3.37 13.68
CA HIS A 52 -3.14 -2.09 14.09
C HIS A 52 -1.72 -1.88 13.56
N TRP A 53 -0.92 -2.96 13.49
CA TRP A 53 0.43 -2.90 12.96
C TRP A 53 0.45 -2.76 11.43
N LEU A 54 -0.53 -3.33 10.72
CA LEU A 54 -0.72 -3.08 9.29
C LEU A 54 -1.05 -1.61 9.05
N ASP A 55 -2.02 -1.06 9.78
CA ASP A 55 -2.43 0.34 9.66
C ASP A 55 -1.27 1.30 9.92
N CYS A 56 -0.53 1.07 11.00
CA CYS A 56 0.62 1.88 11.36
C CYS A 56 1.73 1.78 10.29
N LEU A 57 2.02 0.57 9.79
CA LEU A 57 3.03 0.36 8.76
C LEU A 57 2.67 1.10 7.46
N VAL A 58 1.42 0.96 7.01
CA VAL A 58 0.92 1.66 5.80
C VAL A 58 0.96 3.17 6.02
N GLY A 59 0.52 3.66 7.18
CA GLY A 59 0.56 5.08 7.53
C GLY A 59 1.97 5.65 7.50
N CYS A 60 2.94 4.94 8.07
CA CYS A 60 4.36 5.30 8.01
C CYS A 60 4.89 5.32 6.57
N ALA A 61 4.53 4.34 5.75
CA ALA A 61 4.94 4.29 4.33
C ALA A 61 4.36 5.45 3.52
N VAL A 62 3.09 5.79 3.74
CA VAL A 62 2.44 6.97 3.13
C VAL A 62 3.12 8.25 3.57
N GLY A 63 3.39 8.40 4.88
CA GLY A 63 4.10 9.55 5.43
C GLY A 63 5.48 9.73 4.81
N ALA A 64 6.26 8.65 4.73
CA ALA A 64 7.58 8.63 4.09
C ALA A 64 7.50 9.07 2.62
N SER A 65 6.54 8.54 1.84
CA SER A 65 6.33 8.91 0.44
C SER A 65 5.97 10.39 0.28
N MET A 66 5.08 10.91 1.13
CA MET A 66 4.70 12.33 1.13
C MET A 66 5.88 13.25 1.45
N GLN A 67 6.76 12.85 2.37
CA GLN A 67 7.99 13.59 2.69
C GLN A 67 9.09 13.42 1.64
N GLY A 68 8.96 12.46 0.71
CA GLY A 68 9.98 12.15 -0.28
C GLY A 68 11.16 11.38 0.29
N ALA A 69 10.95 10.61 1.36
CA ALA A 69 11.95 9.68 1.87
C ALA A 69 12.16 8.53 0.87
N LEU A 70 13.42 8.18 0.63
CA LEU A 70 13.83 7.14 -0.31
C LEU A 70 14.66 6.09 0.45
N LEU A 71 14.47 4.82 0.11
CA LEU A 71 15.32 3.75 0.58
C LEU A 71 16.62 3.76 -0.23
N PHE A 72 17.72 3.38 0.41
CA PHE A 72 19.00 3.24 -0.27
C PHE A 72 18.86 2.23 -1.43
N GLY A 73 19.25 2.64 -2.65
CA GLY A 73 19.10 1.81 -3.85
C GLY A 73 17.69 1.79 -4.46
N THR A 74 16.76 2.65 -3.99
CA THR A 74 15.44 2.87 -4.62
C THR A 74 15.28 4.28 -5.16
N ASP A 75 16.38 4.97 -5.49
CA ASP A 75 16.36 6.23 -6.21
C ASP A 75 15.86 5.98 -7.65
N ALA A 76 14.56 5.73 -7.79
CA ALA A 76 13.89 5.82 -9.08
C ALA A 76 13.74 7.30 -9.40
N GLU A 77 14.08 7.69 -10.64
CA GLU A 77 13.78 9.04 -11.12
C GLU A 77 12.30 9.34 -10.87
N ARG A 78 12.03 10.37 -10.07
CA ARG A 78 10.67 10.76 -9.71
C ARG A 78 9.92 11.04 -11.02
N ALA A 79 8.94 10.21 -11.35
CA ALA A 79 8.15 10.40 -12.56
C ALA A 79 7.68 11.86 -12.61
N PRO A 80 7.82 12.56 -13.76
CA PRO A 80 7.48 13.97 -13.85
C PRO A 80 6.04 14.15 -13.38
N LYS A 81 5.82 15.10 -12.45
CA LYS A 81 4.47 15.40 -11.93
C LYS A 81 3.53 15.61 -13.12
N THR A 82 2.62 14.66 -13.32
CA THR A 82 1.57 14.81 -14.32
C THR A 82 0.79 16.07 -13.97
N LYS A 83 0.73 17.02 -14.91
CA LYS A 83 -0.04 18.25 -14.72
C LYS A 83 -1.47 17.83 -14.37
N ARG A 84 -2.02 18.37 -13.27
CA ARG A 84 -3.44 18.20 -12.96
C ARG A 84 -4.23 18.78 -14.14
N ILE A 85 -4.91 17.90 -14.87
CA ILE A 85 -5.79 18.30 -15.96
C ILE A 85 -7.14 18.63 -15.34
N SER A 86 -7.66 19.83 -15.63
CA SER A 86 -9.01 20.19 -15.21
C SER A 86 -10.05 19.34 -15.96
N PHE A 87 -11.18 19.03 -15.32
CA PHE A 87 -12.33 18.39 -15.98
C PHE A 87 -12.78 19.18 -17.22
N LYS A 88 -12.65 20.51 -17.17
CA LYS A 88 -12.92 21.42 -18.28
C LYS A 88 -11.96 21.20 -19.46
N GLU A 89 -10.67 21.02 -19.20
CA GLU A 89 -9.66 20.74 -20.24
C GLU A 89 -9.87 19.36 -20.87
N MET A 90 -10.24 18.35 -20.05
CA MET A 90 -10.54 17.01 -20.54
C MET A 90 -11.78 17.00 -21.46
N GLN A 91 -12.81 17.78 -21.12
CA GLN A 91 -14.02 17.90 -21.93
C GLN A 91 -13.77 18.67 -23.25
N GLN A 92 -12.90 19.69 -23.24
CA GLN A 92 -12.52 20.43 -24.45
C GLN A 92 -11.72 19.56 -25.43
N ARG A 93 -10.78 18.75 -24.92
CA ARG A 93 -10.00 17.81 -25.76
C ARG A 93 -10.82 16.71 -26.43
N ARG A 94 -12.00 16.37 -25.89
CA ARG A 94 -12.92 15.38 -26.49
C ARG A 94 -13.80 15.95 -27.60
N ARG A 95 -13.85 17.28 -27.75
CA ARG A 95 -14.76 17.99 -28.67
C ARG A 95 -14.08 18.56 -29.91
N GLY A 96 -12.74 18.60 -29.95
CA GLY A 96 -11.95 18.88 -31.14
C GLY A 96 -11.36 17.60 -31.70
#